data_AF-A0A356FY14-F1
#
_entry.id   AF-A0A356FY14-F1
#
_cell.length_a   1.000
_cell.length_b   1.000
_cell.length_c   1.000
_cell.angle_alpha   90.00
_cell.angle_beta   90.00
_cell.angle_gamma   90.00
#
_symmetry.space_group_name_H-M   'P 1'
#
loop_
_entity.id
_entity.type
_entity.pdbx_description
1 polymer ?
#
loop_
_entity_poly.entity_id
_entity_poly.type
_entity_poly.pdbx_seq_one_letter_code
_entity_poly.pdbx_strand_id
1 'polypeptide(L)'
;MRGLSFRFSAKIRPFLWAFALLAAASGCVAFTYTAYYAEKKEMLSYLLQQAAMTADLRLNEIFVRGRDRTPQKALMEILKAERGMPLTAIDIVKAREEMQRLPWVKTVEIERRLPHFLLINLTD
;
A
#
# COMPACT_ATOMS: atom_id res chain seq x y z
N MET A 1 29.14 -63.48 -5.30
CA MET A 1 29.06 -62.17 -5.98
C MET A 1 27.70 -61.55 -5.67
N ARG A 2 27.67 -60.45 -4.90
CA ARG A 2 26.47 -59.85 -4.30
C ARG A 2 25.91 -58.77 -5.23
N GLY A 3 24.72 -58.97 -5.78
CA GLY A 3 23.96 -57.92 -6.47
C GLY A 3 23.05 -57.20 -5.49
N LEU A 4 23.37 -55.96 -5.13
CA LEU A 4 22.52 -55.10 -4.31
C LEU A 4 21.45 -54.47 -5.21
N SER A 5 20.29 -55.12 -5.35
CA SER A 5 19.14 -54.50 -6.01
C SER A 5 18.43 -53.59 -5.01
N PHE A 6 18.62 -52.27 -5.13
CA PHE A 6 17.80 -51.29 -4.41
C PHE A 6 16.38 -51.28 -5.00
N ARG A 7 15.50 -52.13 -4.46
CA ARG A 7 14.05 -52.03 -4.70
C ARG A 7 13.51 -50.86 -3.90
N PHE A 8 13.35 -49.70 -4.55
CA PHE A 8 12.58 -48.59 -3.98
C PHE A 8 11.13 -49.04 -3.77
N SER A 9 10.74 -49.16 -2.50
CA SER A 9 9.40 -49.60 -2.10
C SER A 9 8.34 -48.60 -2.57
N ALA A 10 7.23 -49.11 -3.11
CA ALA A 10 6.10 -48.33 -3.63
C ALA A 10 5.45 -47.38 -2.60
N LYS A 11 5.83 -47.49 -1.32
CA LYS A 11 5.37 -46.68 -0.19
C LYS A 11 5.97 -45.26 -0.13
N ILE A 12 7.03 -44.97 -0.89
CA ILE A 12 7.71 -43.65 -0.90
C ILE A 12 7.05 -42.69 -1.91
N ARG A 13 6.28 -43.23 -2.87
CA ARG A 13 5.55 -42.47 -3.89
C ARG A 13 4.68 -41.35 -3.30
N PRO A 14 3.78 -41.56 -2.33
CA PRO A 14 2.94 -40.47 -1.80
C PRO A 14 3.76 -39.33 -1.16
N PHE A 15 4.91 -39.63 -0.55
CA PHE A 15 5.78 -38.63 0.06
C PHE A 15 6.49 -37.76 -1.00
N LEU A 16 6.87 -38.35 -2.14
CA LEU A 16 7.43 -37.60 -3.27
C LEU A 16 6.42 -36.64 -3.91
N TRP A 17 5.14 -37.03 -3.99
CA TRP A 17 4.08 -36.16 -4.51
C TRP A 17 3.76 -35.02 -3.53
N ALA A 18 3.73 -35.29 -2.23
CA ALA A 18 3.58 -34.26 -1.21
C ALA A 18 4.72 -33.24 -1.27
N PHE A 19 5.97 -33.68 -1.42
CA PHE A 19 7.12 -32.80 -1.59
C PHE A 19 7.05 -31.99 -2.90
N ALA A 20 6.62 -32.61 -4.01
CA ALA A 20 6.45 -31.93 -5.28
C ALA A 20 5.36 -30.83 -5.21
N LEU A 21 4.25 -31.09 -4.52
CA LEU A 21 3.19 -30.10 -4.30
C LEU A 21 3.67 -28.94 -3.42
N LEU A 22 4.45 -29.24 -2.38
CA LEU A 22 5.04 -28.23 -1.50
C LEU A 22 6.06 -27.36 -2.24
N ALA A 23 6.89 -27.98 -3.09
CA ALA A 23 7.83 -27.27 -3.96
C ALA A 23 7.11 -26.41 -5.01
N ALA A 24 6.01 -26.90 -5.58
CA ALA A 24 5.19 -26.12 -6.52
C ALA A 24 4.50 -24.93 -5.84
N ALA A 25 3.95 -25.13 -4.63
CA ALA A 25 3.35 -24.05 -3.84
C ALA A 25 4.40 -22.99 -3.43
N SER A 26 5.58 -23.45 -2.98
CA SER A 26 6.75 -22.60 -2.70
C SER A 26 7.18 -21.80 -3.93
N GLY A 27 7.28 -22.46 -5.10
CA GLY A 27 7.58 -21.80 -6.36
C GLY A 27 6.52 -20.77 -6.77
N CYS A 28 5.24 -21.05 -6.55
CA CYS A 28 4.14 -20.14 -6.83
C CYS A 28 4.18 -18.89 -5.93
N VAL A 29 4.52 -19.08 -4.66
CA VAL A 29 4.73 -17.96 -3.71
C VAL A 29 5.98 -17.17 -4.08
N ALA A 30 7.12 -17.82 -4.32
CA ALA A 30 8.36 -17.16 -4.76
C ALA A 30 8.20 -16.41 -6.10
N PHE A 31 7.32 -16.90 -6.99
CA PHE A 31 6.94 -16.22 -8.22
C PHE A 31 6.25 -14.87 -7.96
N THR A 32 5.51 -14.73 -6.85
CA THR A 32 4.94 -13.43 -6.44
C THR A 32 5.99 -12.46 -5.87
N TYR A 33 7.11 -12.99 -5.35
CA TYR A 33 8.22 -12.19 -4.81
C TYR A 33 9.33 -11.89 -5.84
N THR A 34 9.24 -12.45 -7.04
CA THR A 34 10.26 -12.27 -8.08
C THR A 34 10.16 -10.85 -8.68
N ALA A 35 11.32 -10.20 -8.85
CA ALA A 35 11.52 -8.82 -9.30
C ALA A 35 10.82 -8.44 -10.64
N TYR A 36 10.30 -9.43 -11.37
CA TYR A 36 9.52 -9.25 -12.60
C TYR A 36 8.30 -8.33 -12.44
N TYR A 37 7.71 -8.25 -11.24
CA TYR A 37 6.58 -7.34 -10.96
C TYR A 37 6.99 -6.00 -10.35
N ALA A 38 8.23 -5.84 -9.90
CA ALA A 38 8.69 -4.58 -9.28
C ALA A 38 8.72 -3.46 -10.33
N GLU A 39 9.29 -3.73 -11.49
CA GLU A 39 9.39 -2.78 -12.61
C GLU A 39 8.01 -2.39 -13.17
N LYS A 40 7.05 -3.34 -13.20
CA LYS A 40 5.67 -3.04 -13.63
C LYS A 40 4.87 -2.21 -12.63
N LYS A 41 5.15 -2.32 -11.33
CA LYS A 41 4.47 -1.51 -10.30
C LYS A 41 4.82 -0.03 -10.44
N GLU A 42 6.08 0.28 -10.71
CA GLU A 42 6.54 1.66 -10.90
C GLU A 42 5.99 2.29 -12.19
N MET A 43 5.92 1.51 -13.28
CA MET A 43 5.26 1.98 -14.50
C MET A 43 3.75 2.21 -14.31
N LEU A 44 3.07 1.33 -13.57
CA LEU A 44 1.64 1.46 -13.30
C LEU A 44 1.34 2.68 -12.42
N SER A 45 2.13 2.92 -11.39
CA SER A 45 1.99 4.13 -10.55
C SER A 45 2.24 5.39 -11.36
N TYR A 46 3.24 5.39 -12.24
CA TYR A 46 3.51 6.49 -13.17
C TYR A 46 2.33 6.77 -14.11
N LEU A 47 1.75 5.73 -14.74
CA LEU A 47 0.59 5.89 -15.63
C LEU A 47 -0.65 6.37 -14.88
N LEU A 48 -0.89 5.87 -13.66
CA LEU A 48 -1.98 6.35 -12.80
C LEU A 48 -1.79 7.82 -12.41
N GLN A 49 -0.57 8.24 -12.12
CA GLN A 49 -0.25 9.65 -11.87
C GLN A 49 -0.50 10.50 -13.12
N GLN A 50 -0.06 10.04 -14.29
CA GLN A 50 -0.23 10.79 -15.54
C GLN A 50 -1.72 10.92 -15.92
N ALA A 51 -2.50 9.85 -15.78
CA ALA A 51 -3.95 9.86 -15.99
C ALA A 51 -4.70 10.73 -14.95
N ALA A 52 -4.23 10.75 -13.70
CA ALA A 52 -4.77 11.66 -12.69
C ALA A 52 -4.49 13.14 -13.03
N MET A 53 -3.35 13.43 -13.64
CA MET A 53 -2.97 14.78 -14.06
C MET A 53 -3.76 15.24 -15.30
N THR A 54 -4.12 14.33 -16.22
CA THR A 54 -5.00 14.65 -17.36
C THR A 54 -6.46 14.74 -16.96
N ALA A 55 -6.88 14.06 -15.88
CA ALA A 55 -8.22 14.14 -15.30
C ALA A 55 -8.41 15.28 -14.27
N ASP A 56 -7.43 16.20 -14.16
CA ASP A 56 -7.43 17.34 -13.22
C ASP A 56 -7.63 16.96 -11.73
N LEU A 57 -7.18 15.75 -11.35
CA LEU A 57 -7.24 15.22 -9.98
C LEU A 57 -6.13 15.78 -9.10
N ARG A 58 -5.88 17.09 -9.19
CA ARG A 58 -4.83 17.79 -8.46
C ARG A 58 -5.39 18.32 -7.15
N LEU A 59 -4.59 18.26 -6.11
CA LEU A 59 -4.90 18.90 -4.84
C LEU A 59 -4.87 20.41 -5.03
N ASN A 60 -6.04 21.03 -5.03
CA ASN A 60 -6.19 22.48 -5.15
C ASN A 60 -6.35 23.11 -3.76
N GLU A 61 -7.25 22.54 -2.96
CA GLU A 61 -7.64 23.10 -1.66
C GLU A 61 -7.71 22.04 -0.55
N ILE A 62 -7.43 22.48 0.68
CA ILE A 62 -7.53 21.64 1.89
C ILE A 62 -8.37 22.41 2.91
N PHE A 63 -9.50 21.83 3.28
CA PHE A 63 -10.40 22.36 4.29
C PHE A 63 -10.18 21.63 5.61
N VAL A 64 -9.84 22.37 6.66
CA VAL A 64 -9.64 21.82 8.00
C VAL A 64 -10.66 22.41 8.97
N ARG A 65 -11.41 21.53 9.64
CA ARG A 65 -12.34 21.88 10.73
C ARG A 65 -11.83 21.34 12.07
N GLY A 66 -12.16 22.07 13.15
CA GLY A 66 -11.76 21.72 14.53
C GLY A 66 -10.26 21.90 14.82
N ARG A 67 -9.58 22.76 14.04
CA ARG A 67 -8.17 23.10 14.22
C ARG A 67 -8.02 24.16 15.32
N ASP A 68 -8.20 23.76 16.57
CA ASP A 68 -8.18 24.71 17.69
C ASP A 68 -6.77 24.91 18.27
N ARG A 69 -5.93 23.86 18.23
CA ARG A 69 -4.61 23.86 18.90
C ARG A 69 -3.41 23.58 18.00
N THR A 70 -3.61 23.37 16.70
CA THR A 70 -2.51 23.09 15.75
C THR A 70 -2.50 24.09 14.60
N PRO A 71 -1.35 24.71 14.26
CA PRO A 71 -1.28 25.61 13.12
C PRO A 71 -1.45 24.84 11.80
N GLN A 72 -2.04 25.48 10.79
CA GLN A 72 -2.29 24.86 9.48
C GLN A 72 -1.01 24.28 8.87
N LYS A 73 0.11 24.99 8.96
CA LYS A 73 1.40 24.56 8.42
C LYS A 73 1.85 23.20 8.97
N ALA A 74 1.69 22.96 10.27
CA ALA A 74 2.05 21.68 10.89
C ALA A 74 1.18 20.53 10.39
N LEU A 75 -0.11 20.76 10.13
CA LEU A 75 -0.99 19.76 9.53
C LEU A 75 -0.59 19.44 8.07
N MET A 76 -0.13 20.45 7.32
CA MET A 76 0.33 20.24 5.94
C MET A 76 1.61 19.42 5.90
N GLU A 77 2.53 19.65 6.85
CA GLU A 77 3.74 18.85 7.03
C GLU A 77 3.43 17.38 7.36
N ILE A 78 2.44 17.14 8.22
CA ILE A 78 1.94 15.78 8.54
C ILE A 78 1.34 15.10 7.30
N LEU A 79 0.53 15.82 6.53
CA LEU A 79 -0.06 15.30 5.29
C LEU A 79 0.96 15.04 4.19
N LYS A 80 2.15 15.64 4.27
CA LYS A 80 3.15 15.69 3.19
C LYS A 80 2.55 16.10 1.85
N ALA A 81 1.55 16.98 1.92
CA ALA A 81 0.77 17.39 0.78
C ALA A 81 1.19 18.80 0.34
N GLU A 82 1.51 18.94 -0.94
CA GLU A 82 1.78 20.22 -1.58
C GLU A 82 0.65 20.55 -2.57
N ARG A 83 0.33 21.83 -2.71
CA ARG A 83 -0.65 22.28 -3.71
C ARG A 83 -0.17 21.90 -5.11
N GLY A 84 -1.07 21.36 -5.93
CA GLY A 84 -0.78 20.91 -7.29
C GLY A 84 -0.31 19.46 -7.41
N MET A 85 -0.08 18.77 -6.29
CA MET A 85 0.21 17.33 -6.22
C MET A 85 -1.01 16.50 -6.65
N PRO A 86 -0.84 15.31 -7.26
CA PRO A 86 -1.95 14.37 -7.49
C PRO A 86 -2.65 13.98 -6.17
N LEU A 87 -3.96 14.16 -6.10
CA LEU A 87 -4.76 13.86 -4.90
C LEU A 87 -4.64 12.38 -4.48
N THR A 88 -4.39 11.50 -5.45
CA THR A 88 -4.16 10.05 -5.26
C THR A 88 -2.81 9.70 -4.64
N ALA A 89 -1.80 10.56 -4.77
CA ALA A 89 -0.46 10.33 -4.22
C ALA A 89 -0.38 10.56 -2.70
N ILE A 90 -1.39 11.21 -2.12
CA ILE A 90 -1.45 11.51 -0.68
C ILE A 90 -1.85 10.25 0.09
N ASP A 91 -1.02 9.84 1.05
CA ASP A 91 -1.32 8.74 1.96
C ASP A 91 -2.20 9.23 3.12
N ILE A 92 -3.52 9.10 2.94
CA ILE A 92 -4.52 9.51 3.92
C ILE A 92 -4.46 8.66 5.19
N VAL A 93 -4.10 7.38 5.06
CA VAL A 93 -4.07 6.46 6.21
C VAL A 93 -2.95 6.88 7.14
N LYS A 94 -1.75 7.08 6.59
CA LYS A 94 -0.61 7.55 7.37
C LYS A 94 -0.84 8.94 7.95
N ALA A 95 -1.40 9.88 7.18
CA ALA A 95 -1.73 11.20 7.68
C ALA A 95 -2.72 11.14 8.84
N ARG A 96 -3.73 10.26 8.77
CA ARG A 96 -4.69 10.04 9.86
C ARG A 96 -3.99 9.54 11.13
N GLU A 97 -3.13 8.54 11.01
CA GLU A 97 -2.38 8.00 12.15
C GLU A 97 -1.49 9.04 12.81
N GLU A 98 -0.76 9.84 12.02
CA GLU A 98 0.10 10.90 12.52
C GLU A 98 -0.72 12.02 13.20
N MET A 99 -1.87 12.40 12.65
CA MET A 99 -2.77 13.37 13.28
C MET A 99 -3.42 12.85 14.56
N GLN A 100 -3.74 11.56 14.65
CA GLN A 100 -4.27 10.94 15.87
C GLN A 100 -3.25 10.88 17.01
N ARG A 101 -1.95 11.02 16.73
CA ARG A 101 -0.91 11.12 17.76
C ARG A 101 -0.87 12.49 18.44
N LEU A 102 -1.58 13.48 17.91
CA LEU A 102 -1.68 14.79 18.54
C LEU A 102 -2.44 14.66 19.87
N PRO A 103 -1.88 15.14 21.01
CA PRO A 103 -2.43 14.85 22.35
C PRO A 103 -3.86 15.34 22.61
N TRP A 104 -4.33 16.32 21.82
CA TRP A 104 -5.65 16.94 21.96
C TRP A 104 -6.67 16.36 20.96
N VAL A 105 -6.25 15.44 20.09
CA VAL A 105 -7.10 14.93 19.01
C VAL A 105 -7.68 13.59 19.43
N LYS A 106 -9.00 13.54 19.59
CA LYS A 106 -9.74 12.32 19.92
C LYS A 106 -10.19 11.56 18.68
N THR A 107 -10.58 12.27 17.62
CA THR A 107 -10.96 11.64 16.35
C THR A 107 -10.48 12.47 15.17
N VAL A 108 -10.04 11.76 14.13
CA VAL A 108 -9.57 12.32 12.87
C VAL A 108 -10.37 11.68 11.75
N GLU A 109 -11.09 12.51 11.01
CA GLU A 109 -11.77 12.11 9.79
C GLU A 109 -11.13 12.86 8.62
N ILE A 110 -10.66 12.11 7.62
CA ILE A 110 -10.08 12.66 6.40
C ILE A 110 -10.84 12.06 5.24
N GLU A 111 -11.47 12.92 4.47
CA GLU A 111 -12.24 12.56 3.29
C GLU A 111 -11.56 13.11 2.03
N ARG A 112 -11.42 12.25 1.02
CA ARG A 112 -10.99 12.64 -0.31
C ARG A 112 -12.21 13.05 -1.13
N ARG A 113 -12.38 14.35 -1.33
CA ARG A 113 -13.44 14.90 -2.18
C ARG A 113 -12.85 15.16 -3.56
N LEU A 114 -12.95 14.11 -4.39
CA LEU A 114 -12.61 14.21 -5.79
C LEU A 114 -13.52 15.25 -6.47
N PRO A 115 -13.01 15.93 -7.51
CA PRO A 115 -11.66 15.80 -8.07
C PRO A 115 -10.53 16.56 -7.34
N HIS A 116 -10.81 17.56 -6.49
CA HIS A 116 -9.78 18.58 -6.19
C HIS A 116 -9.39 18.82 -4.71
N PHE A 117 -10.16 18.36 -3.71
CA PHE A 117 -9.97 18.83 -2.34
C PHE A 117 -9.98 17.74 -1.26
N LEU A 118 -9.31 18.04 -0.15
CA LEU A 118 -9.34 17.24 1.07
C LEU A 118 -10.15 17.95 2.14
N LEU A 119 -11.06 17.20 2.76
CA LEU A 119 -11.79 17.65 3.94
C LEU A 119 -11.24 16.92 5.15
N ILE A 120 -10.81 17.67 6.16
CA ILE A 120 -10.23 17.17 7.39
C ILE A 120 -11.08 17.68 8.54
N ASN A 121 -11.54 16.76 9.37
CA ASN A 121 -12.31 17.06 10.57
C ASN A 121 -11.55 16.52 11.79
N LEU A 122 -11.22 17.42 12.70
CA LEU A 122 -10.56 17.11 13.97
C LEU A 122 -11.55 17.38 15.11
N THR A 123 -11.60 16.48 16.09
CA THR A 123 -12.43 16.67 17.30
C THR A 123 -11.59 16.40 18.55
N ASP A 124 -11.77 17.22 19.58
CA ASP A 124 -11.26 17.03 20.96
C ASP A 124 -12.18 16.05 21.73
#